data_AF-A0A435ABX3-F1
#
_entry.id   AF-A0A435ABX3-F1
#
_cell.length_a   1.000
_cell.length_b   1.000
_cell.length_c   1.000
_cell.angle_alpha   90.00
_cell.angle_beta   90.00
_cell.angle_gamma   90.00
#
_symmetry.space_group_name_H-M   'P 1'
#
loop_
_entity.id
_entity.type
_entity.pdbx_description
1 polymer ?
#
loop_
_entity_poly.entity_id
_entity_poly.type
_entity_poly.pdbx_seq_one_letter_code
_entity_poly.pdbx_strand_id
1 'polypeptide(L)'
;MQKKIILEARVNEYALRTSNPSIPYTADEIAEAAVAARKAGAAILHYHARTPDGGATNTVEANAEIIRKVRAATDLLILPTLGFISNDSDAKKRIDTVAALALDPTTKPDIAPIDTGSANLELWDPENGTFENPERLYLNTTESLTHYARRLAETGVKPKLVTWSVGFTRRAIALMDA
;
A
#
# COMPACT_ATOMS: atom_id res chain seq x y z
N MET A 1 -20.70 13.41 20.39
CA MET A 1 -19.75 14.11 19.48
C MET A 1 -19.91 13.55 18.08
N GLN A 2 -19.92 14.38 17.05
CA GLN A 2 -19.96 13.93 15.65
C GLN A 2 -18.63 13.27 15.29
N LYS A 3 -18.66 12.13 14.58
CA LYS A 3 -17.44 11.47 14.10
C LYS A 3 -16.75 12.38 13.09
N LYS A 4 -15.43 12.56 13.24
CA LYS A 4 -14.59 13.27 12.27
C LYS A 4 -14.38 12.40 11.01
N ILE A 5 -14.02 13.04 9.91
CA ILE A 5 -13.62 12.38 8.65
C ILE A 5 -12.11 12.12 8.69
N ILE A 6 -11.69 10.96 8.20
CA ILE A 6 -10.28 10.62 7.98
C ILE A 6 -10.01 10.79 6.49
N LEU A 7 -9.08 11.69 6.15
CA LEU A 7 -8.60 11.87 4.78
C LEU A 7 -7.30 11.10 4.60
N GLU A 8 -7.29 10.14 3.67
CA GLU A 8 -6.10 9.40 3.24
C GLU A 8 -5.64 9.91 1.87
N ALA A 9 -4.37 10.28 1.77
CA ALA A 9 -3.75 10.68 0.52
C ALA A 9 -2.97 9.49 -0.08
N ARG A 10 -3.46 8.95 -1.20
CA ARG A 10 -2.79 7.91 -2.00
C ARG A 10 -2.00 8.60 -3.11
N VAL A 11 -0.71 8.86 -2.88
CA VAL A 11 0.00 9.91 -3.62
C VAL A 11 0.63 9.45 -4.94
N ASN A 12 0.84 8.15 -5.15
CA ASN A 12 1.51 7.68 -6.36
C ASN A 12 1.01 6.34 -6.92
N GLU A 13 0.86 5.31 -6.08
CA GLU A 13 0.73 3.92 -6.55
C GLU A 13 1.90 3.57 -7.49
N TYR A 14 1.63 2.78 -8.54
CA TYR A 14 2.53 2.58 -9.67
C TYR A 14 2.15 3.43 -10.90
N ALA A 15 1.48 4.57 -10.71
CA ALA A 15 1.14 5.48 -11.81
C ALA A 15 2.41 6.00 -12.51
N LEU A 16 2.32 6.22 -13.82
CA LEU A 16 3.42 6.70 -14.66
C LEU A 16 3.32 8.20 -14.91
N ARG A 17 4.45 8.90 -14.99
CA ARG A 17 4.51 10.34 -15.29
C ARG A 17 4.00 10.73 -16.67
N THR A 18 3.82 9.76 -17.57
CA THR A 18 3.15 9.97 -18.85
C THR A 18 1.69 10.39 -18.68
N SER A 19 1.02 10.00 -17.59
CA SER A 19 -0.34 10.44 -17.29
C SER A 19 -0.38 11.74 -16.49
N ASN A 20 0.61 11.98 -15.63
CA ASN A 20 0.76 13.23 -14.88
C ASN A 20 2.23 13.43 -14.44
N PRO A 21 2.92 14.51 -14.85
CA PRO A 21 4.31 14.73 -14.49
C PRO A 21 4.54 14.95 -12.98
N SER A 22 3.52 15.31 -12.21
CA SER A 22 3.62 15.57 -10.77
C SER A 22 3.59 14.32 -9.89
N ILE A 23 3.55 13.10 -10.46
CA ILE A 23 3.59 11.87 -9.65
C ILE A 23 4.94 11.74 -8.93
N PRO A 24 4.95 11.62 -7.58
CA PRO A 24 6.18 11.53 -6.81
C PRO A 24 6.76 10.11 -6.84
N TYR A 25 8.06 10.01 -7.15
CA TYR A 25 8.81 8.76 -7.21
C TYR A 25 9.88 8.68 -6.14
N THR A 26 10.68 9.74 -5.98
CA THR A 26 11.80 9.74 -5.02
C THR A 26 11.30 9.95 -3.60
N ALA A 27 12.12 9.60 -2.60
CA ALA A 27 11.77 9.81 -1.21
C ALA A 27 11.55 11.30 -0.86
N ASP A 28 12.28 12.21 -1.49
CA ASP A 28 12.09 13.66 -1.32
C ASP A 28 10.75 14.11 -1.91
N GLU A 29 10.42 13.68 -3.13
CA GLU A 29 9.14 14.01 -3.77
C GLU A 29 7.95 13.44 -2.99
N ILE A 30 8.07 12.23 -2.43
CA ILE A 30 7.02 11.65 -1.58
C ILE A 30 6.88 12.45 -0.28
N ALA A 31 7.97 12.91 0.32
CA ALA A 31 7.92 13.76 1.52
C ALA A 31 7.30 15.13 1.23
N GLU A 32 7.61 15.75 0.09
CA GLU A 32 6.98 16.99 -0.36
C GLU A 32 5.47 16.81 -0.60
N ALA A 33 5.08 15.71 -1.25
CA ALA A 33 3.67 15.35 -1.45
C ALA A 33 2.96 15.11 -0.11
N ALA A 34 3.64 14.51 0.87
CA ALA A 34 3.12 14.31 2.22
C ALA A 34 2.85 15.65 2.92
N VAL A 35 3.77 16.62 2.84
CA VAL A 35 3.58 17.97 3.40
C VAL A 35 2.38 18.66 2.77
N ALA A 36 2.27 18.62 1.43
CA ALA A 36 1.15 19.21 0.72
C ALA A 36 -0.18 18.55 1.12
N ALA A 37 -0.23 17.22 1.18
CA ALA A 37 -1.40 16.45 1.61
C ALA A 37 -1.79 16.79 3.05
N ARG A 38 -0.83 16.87 3.96
CA ARG A 38 -1.09 17.21 5.36
C ARG A 38 -1.66 18.62 5.52
N LYS A 39 -1.11 19.59 4.77
CA LYS A 39 -1.60 20.97 4.74
C LYS A 39 -3.04 21.05 4.19
N ALA A 40 -3.41 20.16 3.27
CA ALA A 40 -4.77 20.03 2.75
C ALA A 40 -5.74 19.28 3.69
N GLY A 41 -5.25 18.70 4.79
CA GLY A 41 -6.08 18.04 5.81
C GLY A 41 -5.98 16.52 5.84
N ALA A 42 -5.07 15.90 5.08
CA ALA A 42 -4.81 14.46 5.20
C ALA A 42 -4.37 14.09 6.62
N ALA A 43 -4.78 12.90 7.07
CA ALA A 43 -4.36 12.27 8.31
C ALA A 43 -3.50 11.01 8.06
N ILE A 44 -3.61 10.41 6.87
CA ILE A 44 -2.88 9.21 6.48
C ILE A 44 -2.20 9.47 5.13
N LEU A 45 -0.92 9.09 5.02
CA LEU A 45 -0.20 8.99 3.76
C LEU A 45 -0.14 7.53 3.33
N HIS A 46 -0.65 7.23 2.15
CA HIS A 46 -0.36 5.99 1.45
C HIS A 46 0.57 6.24 0.27
N TYR A 47 1.65 5.44 0.20
CA TYR A 47 2.64 5.53 -0.86
C TYR A 47 3.16 4.16 -1.27
N HIS A 48 3.74 4.12 -2.46
CA HIS A 48 4.54 3.02 -3.00
C HIS A 48 5.97 3.50 -3.18
N ALA A 49 6.95 2.72 -2.76
CA ALA A 49 8.35 3.04 -3.06
C ALA A 49 8.60 2.83 -4.56
N ARG A 50 9.34 3.74 -5.18
CA ARG A 50 9.66 3.73 -6.62
C ARG A 50 11.15 3.90 -6.84
N THR A 51 11.65 3.35 -7.94
CA THR A 51 12.98 3.73 -8.44
C THR A 51 12.92 5.14 -9.05
N PRO A 52 14.05 5.85 -9.20
CA PRO A 52 14.04 7.23 -9.73
C PRO A 52 13.43 7.37 -11.13
N ASP A 53 13.44 6.31 -11.95
CA ASP A 53 12.83 6.23 -13.27
C ASP A 53 11.34 5.79 -13.24
N GLY A 54 10.79 5.51 -12.06
CA GLY A 54 9.39 5.15 -11.88
C GLY A 54 9.09 3.65 -11.88
N GLY A 55 10.10 2.79 -11.89
CA GLY A 55 9.93 1.36 -11.62
C GLY A 55 9.39 1.09 -10.21
N ALA A 56 8.84 -0.11 -10.01
CA ALA A 56 8.40 -0.57 -8.69
C ALA A 56 9.61 -0.99 -7.85
N THR A 57 9.62 -0.62 -6.56
CA THR A 57 10.54 -1.17 -5.56
C THR A 57 9.80 -1.35 -4.24
N ASN A 58 10.28 -2.27 -3.40
CA ASN A 58 9.71 -2.47 -2.06
C ASN A 58 10.76 -2.96 -1.05
N THR A 59 12.01 -2.51 -1.19
CA THR A 59 13.05 -2.88 -0.23
C THR A 59 12.84 -2.21 1.13
N VAL A 60 13.44 -2.77 2.17
CA VAL A 60 13.41 -2.17 3.52
C VAL A 60 14.10 -0.82 3.49
N GLU A 61 15.21 -0.69 2.76
CA GLU A 61 16.01 0.53 2.70
C GLU A 61 15.23 1.67 2.05
N ALA A 62 14.58 1.42 0.91
CA ALA A 62 13.82 2.42 0.19
C ALA A 62 12.63 2.93 1.03
N ASN A 63 11.87 2.01 1.63
CA ASN A 63 10.76 2.41 2.50
C ASN A 63 11.25 3.10 3.78
N ALA A 64 12.35 2.65 4.39
CA ALA A 64 12.92 3.28 5.57
C ALA A 64 13.35 4.73 5.31
N GLU A 65 13.95 5.02 4.15
CA GLU A 65 14.28 6.38 3.73
C GLU A 65 13.01 7.26 3.64
N ILE A 66 11.99 6.79 2.91
CA ILE A 66 10.72 7.51 2.73
C ILE A 66 10.08 7.81 4.09
N ILE A 67 9.98 6.80 4.96
CA ILE A 67 9.35 6.95 6.28
C ILE A 67 10.06 8.01 7.12
N ARG A 68 11.40 7.98 7.17
CA ARG A 68 12.17 8.96 7.93
C ARG A 68 11.97 10.38 7.40
N LYS A 69 11.97 10.57 6.07
CA LYS A 69 11.74 11.89 5.47
C LYS A 69 10.32 12.40 5.71
N VAL A 70 9.31 11.55 5.57
CA VAL A 70 7.91 11.92 5.83
C VAL A 70 7.69 12.29 7.30
N ARG A 71 8.25 11.52 8.25
CA ARG A 71 8.16 11.81 9.69
C ARG A 71 8.94 13.05 10.12
N ALA A 72 10.03 13.38 9.43
CA ALA A 72 10.75 14.62 9.67
C ALA A 72 9.94 15.87 9.23
N ALA A 73 9.05 15.70 8.24
CA ALA A 73 8.32 16.82 7.65
C ALA A 73 6.84 16.91 8.09
N THR A 74 6.25 15.82 8.61
CA THR A 74 4.81 15.73 8.92
C THR A 74 4.51 14.83 10.13
N ASP A 75 3.30 14.99 10.68
CA ASP A 75 2.66 14.13 11.69
C ASP A 75 1.68 13.11 11.08
N LEU A 76 1.76 12.84 9.78
CA LEU A 76 0.87 11.88 9.11
C LEU A 76 1.11 10.46 9.61
N LEU A 77 0.03 9.70 9.73
CA LEU A 77 0.12 8.24 9.85
C LEU A 77 0.60 7.66 8.52
N ILE A 78 1.51 6.70 8.59
CA ILE A 78 2.19 6.16 7.42
C ILE A 78 1.64 4.77 7.07
N LEU A 79 1.24 4.62 5.80
CA LEU A 79 0.68 3.42 5.22
C LEU A 79 1.47 3.03 3.95
N PRO A 80 2.62 2.35 4.06
CA PRO A 80 3.29 1.79 2.89
C PRO A 80 2.44 0.66 2.29
N THR A 81 2.62 0.41 1.00
CA THR A 81 2.15 -0.83 0.37
C THR A 81 2.88 -2.07 0.89
N LEU A 82 2.38 -3.27 0.59
CA LEU A 82 3.12 -4.53 0.77
C LEU A 82 4.02 -4.87 -0.44
N GLY A 83 4.16 -3.94 -1.39
CA GLY A 83 4.99 -4.11 -2.59
C GLY A 83 4.46 -5.14 -3.56
N PHE A 84 3.13 -5.25 -3.66
CA PHE A 84 2.49 -6.17 -4.59
C PHE A 84 3.01 -5.97 -6.01
N ILE A 85 3.46 -7.06 -6.62
CA ILE A 85 3.65 -7.16 -8.06
C ILE A 85 2.69 -8.28 -8.53
N SER A 86 1.95 -8.01 -9.61
CA SER A 86 1.02 -9.01 -10.13
C SER A 86 1.78 -10.28 -10.50
N ASN A 87 1.19 -11.44 -10.17
CA ASN A 87 1.78 -12.76 -10.36
C ASN A 87 3.05 -13.04 -9.53
N ASP A 88 3.17 -12.46 -8.32
CA ASP A 88 4.24 -12.85 -7.39
C ASP A 88 4.32 -14.36 -7.18
N SER A 89 5.54 -14.89 -7.20
CA SER A 89 5.82 -16.32 -6.96
C SER A 89 5.58 -16.74 -5.51
N ASP A 90 5.62 -15.80 -4.56
CA ASP A 90 5.34 -16.04 -3.16
C ASP A 90 4.63 -14.84 -2.52
N ALA A 91 3.30 -14.90 -2.48
CA ALA A 91 2.50 -13.84 -1.87
C ALA A 91 2.85 -13.65 -0.38
N LYS A 92 3.21 -14.70 0.37
CA LYS A 92 3.43 -14.60 1.83
C LYS A 92 4.55 -13.61 2.17
N LYS A 93 5.57 -13.49 1.31
CA LYS A 93 6.73 -12.59 1.51
C LYS A 93 6.41 -11.10 1.38
N ARG A 94 5.25 -10.73 0.81
CA ARG A 94 4.84 -9.32 0.67
C ARG A 94 4.84 -8.56 2.02
N ILE A 95 4.58 -9.27 3.12
CA ILE A 95 4.54 -8.67 4.45
C ILE A 95 5.92 -8.45 5.07
N ASP A 96 6.97 -9.08 4.54
CA ASP A 96 8.30 -9.11 5.17
C ASP A 96 8.92 -7.71 5.27
N THR A 97 8.78 -6.87 4.24
CA THR A 97 9.27 -5.49 4.28
C THR A 97 8.64 -4.70 5.43
N VAL A 98 7.31 -4.78 5.58
CA VAL A 98 6.60 -4.10 6.68
C VAL A 98 7.02 -4.65 8.04
N ALA A 99 7.13 -5.97 8.16
CA ALA A 99 7.52 -6.61 9.41
C ALA A 99 8.95 -6.24 9.82
N ALA A 100 9.87 -6.15 8.86
CA ALA A 100 11.25 -5.71 9.10
C ALA A 100 11.32 -4.23 9.50
N LEU A 101 10.59 -3.34 8.80
CA LEU A 101 10.51 -1.92 9.15
C LEU A 101 9.96 -1.70 10.57
N ALA A 102 9.05 -2.56 11.02
CA ALA A 102 8.44 -2.47 12.34
C ALA A 102 9.38 -2.80 13.51
N LEU A 103 10.56 -3.38 13.24
CA LEU A 103 11.59 -3.63 14.26
C LEU A 103 12.29 -2.34 14.75
N ASP A 104 12.33 -1.30 13.92
CA ASP A 104 12.90 0.01 14.26
C ASP A 104 11.75 1.03 14.47
N PRO A 105 11.57 1.60 15.67
CA PRO A 105 10.52 2.58 15.96
C PRO A 105 10.53 3.81 15.04
N THR A 106 11.70 4.19 14.50
CA THR A 106 11.83 5.34 13.59
C THR A 106 11.28 5.05 12.20
N THR A 107 11.24 3.77 11.80
CA THR A 107 10.74 3.32 10.49
C THR A 107 9.46 2.50 10.58
N LYS A 108 8.98 2.19 11.78
CA LYS A 108 7.76 1.40 11.98
C LYS A 108 6.56 2.06 11.32
N PRO A 109 5.90 1.40 10.34
CA PRO A 109 4.66 1.89 9.77
C PRO A 109 3.53 1.91 10.79
N ASP A 110 2.59 2.83 10.63
CA ASP A 110 1.42 2.92 11.50
C ASP A 110 0.32 1.95 11.04
N ILE A 111 0.19 1.80 9.71
CA ILE A 111 -0.86 1.04 9.04
C ILE A 111 -0.24 0.20 7.92
N ALA A 112 -0.81 -0.97 7.63
CA ALA A 112 -0.48 -1.76 6.44
C ALA A 112 -1.74 -2.29 5.75
N PRO A 113 -1.81 -2.30 4.42
CA PRO A 113 -2.98 -2.78 3.69
C PRO A 113 -3.03 -4.32 3.67
N ILE A 114 -4.25 -4.86 3.72
CA ILE A 114 -4.56 -6.27 3.43
C ILE A 114 -5.72 -6.28 2.45
N ASP A 115 -5.46 -6.60 1.19
CA ASP A 115 -6.48 -6.82 0.16
C ASP A 115 -7.12 -8.20 0.37
N THR A 116 -8.32 -8.22 0.92
CA THR A 116 -8.91 -9.42 1.55
C THR A 116 -9.50 -10.43 0.56
N GLY A 117 -8.89 -10.57 -0.62
CA GLY A 117 -9.38 -11.47 -1.66
C GLY A 117 -8.48 -11.53 -2.88
N SER A 118 -8.90 -12.32 -3.86
CA SER A 118 -8.24 -12.39 -5.17
C SER A 118 -9.15 -11.84 -6.25
N ALA A 119 -8.58 -11.17 -7.26
CA ALA A 119 -9.32 -10.56 -8.36
C ALA A 119 -8.45 -10.49 -9.63
N ASN A 120 -9.08 -10.51 -10.79
CA ASN A 120 -8.41 -10.16 -12.04
C ASN A 120 -8.21 -8.64 -12.09
N LEU A 121 -7.00 -8.19 -12.48
CA LEU A 121 -6.63 -6.77 -12.62
C LEU A 121 -6.29 -6.38 -14.06
N GLU A 122 -6.70 -7.20 -15.01
CA GLU A 122 -6.67 -6.89 -16.44
C GLU A 122 -7.49 -5.63 -16.74
N LEU A 123 -7.04 -4.84 -17.72
CA LEU A 123 -7.73 -3.63 -18.16
C LEU A 123 -8.40 -3.92 -19.50
N TRP A 124 -9.68 -3.57 -19.61
CA TRP A 124 -10.41 -3.68 -20.87
C TRP A 124 -10.05 -2.51 -21.79
N ASP A 125 -9.53 -2.82 -22.97
CA ASP A 125 -9.34 -1.88 -24.07
C ASP A 125 -10.56 -1.94 -25.01
N PRO A 126 -11.48 -0.96 -24.92
CA PRO A 126 -12.69 -0.96 -25.74
C PRO A 126 -12.42 -0.62 -27.22
N GLU A 127 -11.27 0.00 -27.55
CA GLU A 127 -10.96 0.39 -28.93
C GLU A 127 -10.60 -0.84 -29.77
N ASN A 128 -9.80 -1.74 -29.20
CA ASN A 128 -9.38 -2.97 -29.86
C ASN A 128 -10.22 -4.19 -29.46
N GLY A 129 -11.08 -4.07 -28.45
CA GLY A 129 -11.92 -5.18 -27.96
C GLY A 129 -11.09 -6.28 -27.28
N THR A 130 -10.03 -5.90 -26.57
CA THR A 130 -9.06 -6.82 -25.96
C THR A 130 -8.81 -6.51 -24.49
N PHE A 131 -8.27 -7.47 -23.74
CA PHE A 131 -7.75 -7.23 -22.40
C PHE A 131 -6.24 -6.98 -22.44
N GLU A 132 -5.79 -5.91 -21.79
CA GLU A 132 -4.38 -5.68 -21.50
C GLU A 132 -3.93 -6.54 -20.32
N ASN A 133 -2.81 -7.24 -20.47
CA ASN A 133 -2.27 -8.16 -19.47
C ASN A 133 -3.32 -9.18 -19.00
N PRO A 134 -3.86 -10.03 -19.89
CA PRO A 134 -4.99 -10.92 -19.58
C PRO A 134 -4.69 -11.93 -18.46
N GLU A 135 -3.41 -12.23 -18.23
CA GLU A 135 -2.97 -13.13 -17.15
C GLU A 135 -2.73 -12.41 -15.81
N ARG A 136 -3.16 -11.14 -15.68
CA ARG A 136 -2.87 -10.33 -14.49
C ARG A 136 -3.83 -10.65 -13.35
N LEU A 137 -3.43 -11.60 -12.51
CA LEU A 137 -4.17 -11.99 -11.32
C LEU A 137 -3.61 -11.32 -10.07
N TYR A 138 -4.49 -10.69 -9.30
CA TYR A 138 -4.19 -10.35 -7.91
C TYR A 138 -4.55 -11.54 -7.01
N LEU A 139 -3.55 -12.38 -6.72
CA LEU A 139 -3.74 -13.56 -5.89
C LEU A 139 -3.43 -13.25 -4.41
N ASN A 140 -4.46 -13.36 -3.57
CA ASN A 140 -4.35 -13.42 -2.11
C ASN A 140 -5.22 -14.58 -1.59
N THR A 141 -4.57 -15.71 -1.32
CA THR A 141 -5.23 -16.89 -0.75
C THR A 141 -5.60 -16.64 0.70
N THR A 142 -6.56 -17.41 1.23
CA THR A 142 -6.92 -17.32 2.66
C THR A 142 -5.70 -17.55 3.55
N GLU A 143 -4.81 -18.48 3.19
CA GLU A 143 -3.60 -18.76 3.97
C GLU A 143 -2.64 -17.56 4.00
N SER A 144 -2.39 -16.92 2.87
CA SER A 144 -1.57 -15.70 2.81
C SER A 144 -2.17 -14.57 3.66
N LEU A 145 -3.48 -14.38 3.59
CA LEU A 145 -4.17 -13.33 4.35
C LEU A 145 -4.15 -13.57 5.85
N THR A 146 -4.36 -14.82 6.28
CA THR A 146 -4.22 -15.21 7.70
C THR A 146 -2.78 -15.05 8.18
N HIS A 147 -1.79 -15.34 7.32
CA HIS A 147 -0.39 -15.09 7.61
C HIS A 147 -0.11 -13.59 7.82
N TYR A 148 -0.58 -12.72 6.92
CA TYR A 148 -0.39 -11.27 7.05
C TYR A 148 -1.04 -10.73 8.34
N ALA A 149 -2.27 -11.16 8.64
CA ALA A 149 -2.98 -10.72 9.84
C ALA A 149 -2.20 -11.05 11.12
N ARG A 150 -1.66 -12.28 11.23
CA ARG A 150 -0.81 -12.69 12.36
C ARG A 150 0.47 -11.86 12.47
N ARG A 151 1.18 -11.67 11.36
CA ARG A 151 2.43 -10.89 11.32
C ARG A 151 2.19 -9.42 11.69
N LEU A 152 1.08 -8.84 11.28
CA LEU A 152 0.71 -7.46 11.65
C LEU A 152 0.33 -7.36 13.14
N ALA A 153 -0.35 -8.36 13.70
CA ALA A 153 -0.63 -8.43 15.13
C ALA A 153 0.67 -8.51 15.96
N GLU A 154 1.63 -9.35 15.56
CA GLU A 154 2.94 -9.50 16.23
C GLU A 154 3.75 -8.20 16.23
N THR A 155 3.67 -7.41 15.17
CA THR A 155 4.41 -6.15 15.02
C THR A 155 3.67 -4.95 15.61
N GLY A 156 2.37 -5.08 15.91
CA GLY A 156 1.50 -3.99 16.35
C GLY A 156 1.25 -2.93 15.28
N VAL A 157 1.42 -3.26 14.00
CA VAL A 157 1.05 -2.40 12.86
C VAL A 157 -0.44 -2.60 12.57
N LYS A 158 -1.20 -1.52 12.39
CA LYS A 158 -2.66 -1.63 12.20
C LYS A 158 -2.99 -2.19 10.81
N PRO A 159 -3.74 -3.29 10.68
CA PRO A 159 -4.23 -3.72 9.37
C PRO A 159 -5.33 -2.78 8.86
N LYS A 160 -5.25 -2.39 7.58
CA LYS A 160 -6.32 -1.77 6.80
C LYS A 160 -6.85 -2.80 5.80
N LEU A 161 -8.06 -3.30 6.03
CA LEU A 161 -8.70 -4.28 5.17
C LEU A 161 -9.25 -3.58 3.91
N VAL A 162 -8.79 -3.98 2.73
CA VAL A 162 -9.19 -3.42 1.43
C VAL A 162 -10.10 -4.43 0.72
N THR A 163 -11.28 -3.95 0.30
CA THR A 163 -12.32 -4.80 -0.28
C THR A 163 -12.67 -4.35 -1.70
N TRP A 164 -12.41 -5.22 -2.68
CA TRP A 164 -12.69 -4.96 -4.10
C TRP A 164 -14.05 -5.52 -4.53
N SER A 165 -14.60 -6.46 -3.75
CA SER A 165 -15.91 -7.06 -4.00
C SER A 165 -16.60 -7.48 -2.70
N VAL A 166 -17.86 -7.91 -2.80
CA VAL A 166 -18.62 -8.43 -1.66
C VAL A 166 -17.90 -9.63 -1.00
N GLY A 167 -17.29 -10.51 -1.80
CA GLY A 167 -16.53 -11.65 -1.29
C GLY A 167 -15.36 -11.25 -0.41
N PHE A 168 -14.67 -10.16 -0.76
CA PHE A 168 -13.57 -9.60 0.03
C PHE A 168 -14.08 -9.09 1.37
N THR A 169 -15.26 -8.45 1.38
CA THR A 169 -15.89 -7.95 2.62
C THR A 169 -16.26 -9.11 3.56
N ARG A 170 -16.83 -10.20 3.03
CA ARG A 170 -17.11 -11.40 3.83
C ARG A 170 -15.83 -12.00 4.44
N ARG A 171 -14.73 -12.02 3.69
CA ARG A 171 -13.43 -12.47 4.20
C ARG A 171 -12.84 -11.49 5.21
N ALA A 172 -12.98 -10.19 5.01
CA ALA A 172 -12.53 -9.16 5.95
C ALA A 172 -13.22 -9.33 7.31
N ILE A 173 -14.53 -9.58 7.33
CA ILE A 173 -15.28 -9.89 8.56
C ILE A 173 -14.72 -11.15 9.23
N ALA A 174 -14.56 -12.24 8.48
CA ALA A 174 -14.01 -13.48 9.02
C ALA A 174 -12.58 -13.33 9.59
N LEU A 175 -11.74 -12.46 9.03
CA LEU A 175 -10.39 -12.16 9.55
C LEU A 175 -10.42 -11.30 10.82
N MET A 176 -11.47 -10.51 11.05
CA MET A 176 -11.62 -9.73 12.29
C MET A 176 -12.12 -10.58 13.46
N ASP A 177 -12.83 -11.67 13.16
CA ASP A 177 -13.41 -12.59 14.16
C ASP A 177 -12.44 -13.72 14.58
N ALA A 178 -11.33 -13.89 13.86
CA ALA A 178 -10.33 -14.96 14.02
C ALA A 178 -9.16 -14.56 14.92
#